data_AF-A0A6I4TB55-F1
#
_entry.id   AF-A0A6I4TB55-F1
#
_cell.length_a   1.000
_cell.length_b   1.000
_cell.length_c   1.000
_cell.angle_alpha   90.00
_cell.angle_beta   90.00
_cell.angle_gamma   90.00
#
_symmetry.space_group_name_H-M   'P 1'
#
loop_
_entity.id
_entity.type
_entity.pdbx_description
1 polymer ?
#
loop_
_entity_poly.entity_id
_entity_poly.type
_entity_poly.pdbx_seq_one_letter_code
_entity_poly.pdbx_strand_id
1 'polypeptide(L)'
;MADTLVLDDDRRWQIALAKDRRYDGAFVTGVHSTGIYCRPSCPARAPLRHNVRFYATPAEAEAAGLRACLRCTPDAIGRDDATVIAAIEAIKASAGRLSLGELAAMGGYSAAHFQRVFKRATGLSPAAYARALREERARDALSRQGSVTEAIYGAGYEAPSRFYDDMKGKMGMAPSAWADGGRGTTIHWAVAETSLGPMLVAATDKGVCRLSFGEGRDALARRFPKAALVEGGDAFARLLAEVIATVEAPGDAPAGFAHIPLDVKGTAFQEACWKALRAIPPGDTRTYAQIAAAAGNPAAVRAAGSANARNNVAVLIPCHRVIRTGGNLGGYAYGLDIKRELLKRETKR
;
A
#
# COMPACT_ATOMS: atom_id res chain seq x y z
N MET A 1 -20.34 -10.19 6.08
CA MET A 1 -19.88 -11.57 6.31
C MET A 1 -19.44 -12.08 4.96
N ALA A 2 -18.12 -12.20 4.73
CA ALA A 2 -17.57 -12.52 3.43
C ALA A 2 -17.76 -14.02 3.17
N ASP A 3 -18.38 -14.31 2.03
CA ASP A 3 -18.63 -15.65 1.52
C ASP A 3 -17.30 -16.39 1.42
N THR A 4 -17.10 -17.36 2.32
CA THR A 4 -15.99 -18.29 2.25
C THR A 4 -16.40 -19.26 1.15
N LEU A 5 -16.02 -18.96 -0.09
CA LEU A 5 -16.17 -19.88 -1.21
C LEU A 5 -15.48 -21.19 -0.83
N VAL A 6 -16.26 -22.14 -0.33
CA VAL A 6 -15.82 -23.48 0.02
C VAL A 6 -15.32 -24.09 -1.29
N LEU A 7 -14.00 -24.24 -1.42
CA LEU A 7 -13.41 -24.94 -2.55
C LEU A 7 -13.89 -26.38 -2.48
N ASP A 8 -14.75 -26.78 -3.42
CA ASP A 8 -15.13 -28.17 -3.59
C ASP A 8 -13.93 -29.02 -4.06
N ASP A 9 -14.07 -30.34 -3.94
CA ASP A 9 -12.98 -31.27 -4.23
C ASP A 9 -12.57 -31.28 -5.70
N ASP A 10 -13.50 -31.00 -6.63
CA ASP A 10 -13.18 -30.92 -8.05
C ASP A 10 -12.36 -29.67 -8.37
N ARG A 11 -12.67 -28.54 -7.72
CA ARG A 11 -11.88 -27.33 -7.83
C ARG A 11 -10.51 -27.50 -7.21
N ARG A 12 -10.41 -28.11 -6.03
CA ARG A 12 -9.12 -28.44 -5.39
C ARG A 12 -8.28 -29.37 -6.27
N TRP A 13 -8.92 -30.31 -6.96
CA TRP A 13 -8.26 -31.18 -7.93
C TRP A 13 -7.70 -30.41 -9.13
N GLN A 14 -8.49 -29.52 -9.73
CA GLN A 14 -7.99 -28.67 -10.83
C GLN A 14 -6.83 -27.77 -10.40
N ILE A 15 -6.89 -27.21 -9.19
CA ILE A 15 -5.82 -26.40 -8.61
C ILE A 15 -4.53 -27.23 -8.43
N ALA A 16 -4.65 -28.46 -7.90
CA ALA A 16 -3.53 -29.37 -7.72
C ALA A 16 -2.91 -29.82 -9.05
N LEU A 17 -3.73 -30.08 -10.08
CA LEU A 17 -3.26 -30.38 -11.43
C LEU A 17 -2.53 -29.20 -12.08
N ALA A 18 -3.06 -27.99 -11.91
CA ALA A 18 -2.45 -26.76 -12.38
C ALA A 18 -1.18 -26.37 -11.60
N LYS A 19 -0.92 -27.02 -10.46
CA LYS A 19 0.18 -26.70 -9.54
C LYS A 19 0.18 -25.23 -9.12
N ASP A 20 -1.02 -24.68 -8.88
CA ASP A 20 -1.21 -23.25 -8.63
C ASP A 20 -0.73 -22.85 -7.22
N ARG A 21 0.42 -22.18 -7.17
CA ARG A 21 1.06 -21.68 -5.95
C ARG A 21 0.22 -20.71 -5.14
N ARG A 22 -0.78 -20.06 -5.74
CA ARG A 22 -1.65 -19.10 -5.04
C ARG A 22 -2.52 -19.74 -3.97
N TYR A 23 -2.70 -21.07 -4.04
CA TYR A 23 -3.51 -21.84 -3.11
C TYR A 23 -2.68 -22.67 -2.12
N ASP A 24 -1.35 -22.53 -2.12
CA ASP A 24 -0.51 -23.12 -1.08
C ASP A 24 -0.95 -22.58 0.30
N GLY A 25 -1.27 -23.49 1.22
CA GLY A 25 -1.81 -23.16 2.55
C GLY A 25 -3.35 -23.09 2.63
N ALA A 26 -4.07 -23.13 1.50
CA ALA A 26 -5.54 -23.16 1.49
C ALA A 26 -6.12 -24.57 1.73
N PHE A 27 -5.38 -25.61 1.33
CA PHE A 27 -5.67 -27.02 1.56
C PHE A 27 -4.40 -27.84 1.30
N VAL A 28 -4.41 -29.12 1.66
CA VAL A 28 -3.39 -30.10 1.27
C VAL A 28 -4.00 -31.26 0.49
N THR A 29 -3.23 -31.78 -0.46
CA THR A 29 -3.58 -32.94 -1.28
C THR A 29 -3.03 -34.20 -0.63
N GLY A 30 -3.87 -35.00 0.00
CA GLY A 30 -3.52 -36.30 0.56
C GLY A 30 -3.54 -37.40 -0.50
N VAL A 31 -2.44 -38.11 -0.65
CA VAL A 31 -2.25 -39.21 -1.60
C VAL A 31 -2.18 -40.52 -0.81
N HIS A 32 -3.31 -41.23 -0.76
CA HIS A 32 -3.45 -42.41 0.10
C HIS A 32 -2.69 -43.63 -0.39
N SER A 33 -2.40 -43.71 -1.69
CA SER A 33 -1.58 -44.81 -2.22
C SER A 33 -0.12 -44.75 -1.78
N THR A 34 0.40 -43.57 -1.45
CA THR A 34 1.79 -43.39 -1.01
C THR A 34 1.89 -42.96 0.46
N GLY A 35 0.76 -42.71 1.11
CA GLY A 35 0.71 -42.21 2.49
C GLY A 35 1.26 -40.80 2.65
N ILE A 36 1.24 -39.97 1.61
CA ILE A 36 1.88 -38.64 1.60
C ILE A 36 0.85 -37.54 1.37
N TYR A 37 0.93 -36.43 2.11
CA TYR A 37 0.23 -35.20 1.73
C TYR A 37 1.17 -34.14 1.15
N CYS A 38 0.66 -33.38 0.19
CA CYS A 38 1.40 -32.39 -0.58
C CYS A 38 0.67 -31.03 -0.58
N ARG A 39 1.41 -29.95 -0.78
CA ARG A 39 0.81 -28.65 -1.12
C ARG A 39 0.26 -28.65 -2.55
N PRO A 40 -0.73 -27.80 -2.88
CA PRO A 40 -1.31 -27.72 -4.22
C PRO A 40 -0.28 -27.49 -5.33
N SER A 41 0.78 -26.71 -5.08
CA SER A 41 1.86 -26.47 -6.04
C SER A 41 2.95 -27.54 -6.11
N CYS A 42 2.75 -28.71 -5.49
CA CYS A 42 3.80 -29.72 -5.41
C CYS A 42 4.29 -30.12 -6.81
N PRO A 43 5.62 -30.08 -7.07
CA PRO A 43 6.16 -30.41 -8.37
C PRO A 43 6.14 -31.91 -8.67
N ALA A 44 5.73 -32.76 -7.70
CA ALA A 44 5.58 -34.20 -7.90
C ALA A 44 4.66 -34.53 -9.08
N ARG A 45 4.81 -35.74 -9.60
CA ARG A 45 3.91 -36.27 -10.63
C ARG A 45 2.50 -36.35 -10.05
N ALA A 46 1.50 -35.93 -10.82
CA ALA A 46 0.11 -35.99 -10.38
C ALA A 46 -0.28 -37.45 -10.07
N PRO A 47 -0.80 -37.73 -8.87
CA PRO A 47 -1.33 -39.05 -8.51
C PRO A 47 -2.63 -39.35 -9.28
N LEU A 48 -3.11 -40.58 -9.25
CA LEU A 48 -4.43 -40.91 -9.82
C LEU A 48 -5.54 -40.31 -8.94
N ARG A 49 -6.56 -39.72 -9.56
CA ARG A 49 -7.65 -39.00 -8.87
C ARG A 49 -8.33 -39.81 -7.77
N HIS A 50 -8.49 -41.12 -7.96
CA HIS A 50 -9.13 -42.01 -6.97
C HIS A 50 -8.29 -42.23 -5.71
N ASN A 51 -6.98 -41.96 -5.76
CA ASN A 51 -6.07 -42.05 -4.61
C ASN A 51 -5.95 -40.74 -3.83
N VAL A 52 -6.72 -39.71 -4.20
CA VAL A 52 -6.58 -38.35 -3.68
C VAL A 52 -7.77 -37.98 -2.83
N ARG A 53 -7.47 -37.43 -1.65
CA ARG A 53 -8.41 -36.70 -0.80
C ARG A 53 -7.81 -35.34 -0.44
N PHE A 54 -8.67 -34.36 -0.19
CA PHE A 54 -8.21 -33.04 0.24
C PHE A 54 -8.54 -32.80 1.70
N TYR A 55 -7.60 -32.14 2.39
CA TYR A 55 -7.73 -31.77 3.79
C TYR A 55 -7.57 -30.26 3.92
N ALA A 56 -8.31 -29.63 4.83
CA ALA A 56 -8.23 -28.19 5.03
C ALA A 56 -6.87 -27.80 5.63
N THR A 57 -6.31 -28.65 6.49
CA THR A 57 -5.03 -28.42 7.16
C THR A 57 -4.10 -29.62 7.08
N PRO A 58 -2.77 -29.42 7.20
CA PRO A 58 -1.80 -30.51 7.37
C PRO A 58 -2.13 -31.43 8.55
N ALA A 59 -2.61 -30.86 9.67
CA ALA A 59 -2.97 -31.63 10.87
C ALA A 59 -4.10 -32.64 10.61
N GLU A 60 -5.09 -32.29 9.79
CA GLU A 60 -6.15 -33.21 9.38
C GLU A 60 -5.63 -34.35 8.50
N ALA A 61 -4.68 -34.06 7.61
CA ALA A 61 -4.03 -35.08 6.79
C ALA A 61 -3.18 -36.05 7.63
N GLU A 62 -2.49 -35.55 8.66
CA GLU A 62 -1.73 -36.35 9.62
C GLU A 62 -2.62 -37.23 10.49
N ALA A 63 -3.74 -36.69 10.98
CA ALA A 63 -4.77 -37.46 11.69
C ALA A 63 -5.35 -38.59 10.82
N ALA A 64 -5.33 -38.42 9.49
CA ALA A 64 -5.70 -39.44 8.52
C ALA A 64 -4.55 -40.42 8.16
N GLY A 65 -3.43 -40.38 8.87
CA GLY A 65 -2.29 -41.30 8.71
C GLY A 65 -1.31 -40.94 7.59
N LEU A 66 -1.36 -39.71 7.06
CA LEU A 66 -0.47 -39.26 5.98
C LEU A 66 0.74 -38.53 6.56
N ARG A 67 1.91 -38.68 5.92
CA ARG A 67 3.12 -37.92 6.26
C ARG A 67 3.38 -36.78 5.27
N ALA A 68 4.07 -35.74 5.71
CA ALA A 68 4.45 -34.62 4.86
C ALA A 68 5.32 -35.05 3.67
N CYS A 69 5.04 -34.48 2.50
CA CYS A 69 5.87 -34.69 1.32
C CYS A 69 7.25 -34.07 1.50
N LEU A 70 8.30 -34.90 1.45
CA LEU A 70 9.70 -34.45 1.55
C LEU A 70 10.14 -33.56 0.38
N ARG A 71 9.40 -33.57 -0.75
CA ARG A 71 9.74 -32.79 -1.94
C ARG A 71 9.19 -31.38 -1.90
N CYS A 72 7.96 -31.20 -1.41
CA CYS A 72 7.33 -29.88 -1.32
C CYS A 72 7.30 -29.32 0.10
N THR A 73 7.69 -30.10 1.11
CA THR A 73 7.79 -29.72 2.52
C THR A 73 6.65 -28.80 2.94
N PRO A 74 5.39 -29.28 2.87
CA PRO A 74 4.19 -28.44 3.02
C PRO A 74 4.18 -27.67 4.34
N ASP A 75 4.75 -28.23 5.40
CA ASP A 75 4.79 -27.61 6.74
C ASP A 75 5.82 -26.48 6.86
N ALA A 76 6.78 -26.42 5.93
CA ALA A 76 7.76 -25.35 5.92
C ALA A 76 7.13 -23.98 5.61
N ILE A 77 6.05 -23.93 4.82
CA ILE A 77 5.39 -22.67 4.45
C ILE A 77 4.59 -22.10 5.65
N GLY A 78 3.82 -22.94 6.35
CA GLY A 78 3.11 -22.51 7.56
C GLY A 78 4.07 -22.07 8.67
N ARG A 79 5.21 -22.75 8.79
CA ARG A 79 6.30 -22.38 9.71
C ARG A 79 7.00 -21.08 9.28
N ASP A 80 7.25 -20.89 7.99
CA ASP A 80 7.84 -19.66 7.43
C ASP A 80 6.95 -18.45 7.75
N ASP A 81 5.64 -18.54 7.50
CA ASP A 81 4.70 -17.42 7.72
C ASP A 81 4.53 -17.09 9.20
N ALA A 82 4.37 -18.10 10.06
CA ALA A 82 4.30 -17.91 11.51
C ALA A 82 5.58 -17.26 12.06
N THR A 83 6.75 -17.67 11.55
CA THR A 83 8.04 -17.10 11.94
C THR A 83 8.18 -15.66 11.47
N VAL A 84 7.75 -15.34 10.25
CA VAL A 84 7.79 -13.96 9.74
C VAL A 84 6.86 -13.05 10.55
N ILE A 85 5.66 -13.52 10.91
CA ILE A 85 4.73 -12.76 11.75
C ILE A 85 5.36 -12.48 13.13
N ALA A 86 5.88 -13.53 13.79
CA ALA A 86 6.54 -13.40 15.08
C ALA A 86 7.76 -12.45 15.01
N ALA A 87 8.54 -12.50 13.93
CA ALA A 87 9.67 -11.61 13.74
C ALA A 87 9.25 -10.15 13.48
N ILE A 88 8.14 -9.91 12.76
CA ILE A 88 7.59 -8.56 12.59
C ILE A 88 7.16 -7.99 13.95
N GLU A 89 6.49 -8.78 14.77
CA GLU A 89 6.09 -8.39 16.12
C GLU A 89 7.30 -8.10 17.01
N ALA A 90 8.33 -8.96 16.96
CA ALA A 90 9.57 -8.76 17.70
C ALA A 90 10.33 -7.51 17.25
N ILE A 91 10.40 -7.23 15.95
CA ILE A 91 10.98 -5.99 15.42
C ILE A 91 10.21 -4.76 15.94
N LYS A 92 8.87 -4.83 15.99
CA LYS A 92 8.05 -3.76 16.54
C LYS A 92 8.27 -3.57 18.03
N ALA A 93 8.26 -4.64 18.82
CA ALA A 93 8.43 -4.58 20.28
C ALA A 93 9.82 -4.07 20.68
N SER A 94 10.86 -4.48 19.96
CA SER A 94 12.26 -4.13 20.27
C SER A 94 12.76 -2.82 19.67
N ALA A 95 11.89 -2.05 18.97
CA ALA A 95 12.30 -0.90 18.16
C ALA A 95 13.40 -1.22 17.12
N GLY A 96 13.38 -2.45 16.60
CA GLY A 96 14.29 -2.89 15.55
C GLY A 96 15.73 -3.11 16.01
N ARG A 97 15.97 -3.28 17.31
CA ARG A 97 17.29 -3.55 17.89
C ARG A 97 17.73 -5.01 17.76
N LEU A 98 16.80 -5.91 17.44
CA LEU A 98 17.10 -7.33 17.24
C LEU A 98 17.93 -7.53 15.96
N SER A 99 18.98 -8.34 16.11
CA SER A 99 19.83 -8.79 15.03
C SER A 99 19.13 -9.81 14.13
N LEU A 100 19.65 -9.99 12.91
CA LEU A 100 19.15 -11.01 11.98
C LEU A 100 19.26 -12.42 12.57
N GLY A 101 20.28 -12.70 13.39
CA GLY A 101 20.48 -13.99 14.04
C GLY A 101 19.41 -14.29 15.09
N GLU A 102 19.06 -13.29 15.91
CA GLU A 102 18.01 -13.42 16.92
C GLU A 102 16.65 -13.63 16.28
N LEU A 103 16.33 -12.90 15.21
CA LEU A 103 15.08 -13.06 14.46
C LEU A 103 14.99 -14.42 13.77
N ALA A 104 16.11 -14.93 13.24
CA ALA A 104 16.16 -16.24 12.60
C ALA A 104 16.00 -17.38 13.61
N ALA A 105 16.55 -17.23 14.81
CA ALA A 105 16.46 -18.21 15.89
C ALA A 105 15.00 -18.46 16.35
N MET A 106 14.12 -17.46 16.23
CA MET A 106 12.69 -17.60 16.58
C MET A 106 11.97 -18.70 15.79
N GLY A 107 12.42 -19.00 14.56
CA GLY A 107 11.87 -20.07 13.73
C GLY A 107 12.83 -21.24 13.49
N GLY A 108 13.98 -21.26 14.19
CA GLY A 108 15.03 -22.27 13.99
C GLY A 108 15.72 -22.19 12.62
N TYR A 109 15.77 -21.01 12.00
CA TYR A 109 16.41 -20.80 10.70
C TYR A 109 17.85 -20.30 10.85
N SER A 110 18.66 -20.53 9.81
CA SER A 110 19.90 -19.76 9.64
C SER A 110 19.58 -18.33 9.21
N ALA A 111 20.42 -17.36 9.58
CA ALA A 111 20.26 -15.95 9.24
C ALA A 111 20.03 -15.70 7.74
N ALA A 112 20.81 -16.36 6.87
CA ALA A 112 20.68 -16.24 5.42
C ALA A 112 19.37 -16.84 4.88
N HIS A 113 18.90 -17.94 5.46
CA HIS A 113 17.62 -18.54 5.10
C HIS A 113 16.48 -17.60 5.50
N PHE A 114 16.47 -17.16 6.76
CA PHE A 114 15.44 -16.28 7.29
C PHE A 114 15.37 -14.95 6.53
N GLN A 115 16.50 -14.35 6.16
CA GLN A 115 16.53 -13.14 5.33
C GLN A 115 15.79 -13.32 4.00
N ARG A 116 15.94 -14.47 3.34
CA ARG A 116 15.23 -14.76 2.08
C ARG A 116 13.74 -14.99 2.30
N VAL A 117 13.37 -15.73 3.35
CA VAL A 117 11.98 -15.98 3.73
C VAL A 117 11.26 -14.67 4.09
N PHE A 118 11.87 -13.85 4.94
CA PHE A 118 11.34 -12.55 5.35
C PHE A 118 11.23 -11.57 4.17
N LYS A 119 12.25 -11.50 3.30
CA LYS A 119 12.20 -10.65 2.09
C LYS A 119 11.13 -11.11 1.10
N ARG A 120 10.94 -12.43 0.95
CA ARG A 120 9.89 -13.00 0.10
C ARG A 120 8.49 -12.65 0.63
N ALA A 121 8.32 -12.65 1.95
CA ALA A 121 7.03 -12.38 2.59
C ALA A 121 6.71 -10.87 2.73
N THR A 122 7.70 -10.03 3.00
CA THR A 122 7.50 -8.60 3.33
C THR A 122 7.99 -7.63 2.24
N GLY A 123 8.71 -8.13 1.23
CA GLY A 123 9.37 -7.31 0.21
C GLY A 123 10.67 -6.63 0.67
N LEU A 124 10.94 -6.60 1.97
CA LEU A 124 12.10 -5.94 2.58
C LEU A 124 12.98 -6.94 3.34
N SER A 125 14.27 -6.64 3.49
CA SER A 125 15.07 -7.39 4.47
C SER A 125 14.63 -7.03 5.90
N PRO A 126 14.87 -7.88 6.91
CA PRO A 126 14.58 -7.54 8.31
C PRO A 126 15.20 -6.20 8.75
N ALA A 127 16.45 -5.93 8.33
CA ALA A 127 17.13 -4.68 8.61
C ALA A 127 16.48 -3.47 7.92
N ALA A 128 16.07 -3.61 6.66
CA ALA A 128 15.38 -2.54 5.93
C ALA A 128 13.97 -2.28 6.51
N TYR A 129 13.28 -3.33 6.94
CA TYR A 129 11.98 -3.22 7.62
C TYR A 129 12.11 -2.53 8.98
N ALA A 130 13.09 -2.93 9.79
CA ALA A 130 13.41 -2.28 11.07
C ALA A 130 13.79 -0.80 10.88
N ARG A 131 14.61 -0.48 9.86
CA ARG A 131 14.95 0.89 9.50
C ARG A 131 13.72 1.71 9.11
N ALA A 132 12.85 1.19 8.26
CA ALA A 132 11.62 1.87 7.84
C ALA A 132 10.70 2.17 9.05
N LEU A 133 10.59 1.23 9.99
CA LEU A 133 9.82 1.41 11.21
C LEU A 133 10.46 2.45 12.15
N ARG A 134 11.80 2.49 12.24
CA ARG A 134 12.51 3.55 12.99
C ARG A 134 12.32 4.93 12.36
N GLU A 135 12.41 5.03 11.03
CA GLU A 135 12.14 6.27 10.30
C GLU A 135 10.68 6.74 10.51
N GLU A 136 9.72 5.81 10.54
CA GLU A 136 8.32 6.10 10.86
C GLU A 136 8.14 6.58 12.31
N ARG A 137 8.75 5.90 13.29
CA ARG A 137 8.70 6.30 14.70
C ARG A 137 9.39 7.63 14.97
N ALA A 138 10.53 7.89 14.34
CA ALA A 138 11.21 9.17 14.43
C ALA A 138 10.31 10.29 13.90
N ARG A 139 9.60 10.05 12.79
CA ARG A 139 8.64 11.00 12.23
C ARG A 139 7.43 11.23 13.15
N ASP A 140 6.91 10.17 13.76
CA ASP A 140 5.80 10.24 14.72
C ASP A 140 6.23 10.93 16.03
N ALA A 141 7.46 10.70 16.50
CA ALA A 141 8.02 11.34 17.69
C ALA A 141 8.34 12.82 17.46
N LEU A 142 8.87 13.19 16.29
CA LEU A 142 9.10 14.58 15.89
C LEU A 142 7.80 15.37 15.66
N SER A 143 6.67 14.69 15.46
CA SER A 143 5.35 15.32 15.33
C SER A 143 4.63 15.52 16.67
N ARG A 144 5.06 14.85 17.75
CA ARG A 144 4.62 15.12 19.12
C ARG A 144 5.58 16.13 19.77
N GLN A 145 5.05 17.14 20.47
CA GLN A 145 5.87 18.15 21.16
C GLN A 145 6.78 17.49 22.20
N GLY A 146 8.04 17.26 21.85
CA GLY A 146 9.06 16.63 22.68
C GLY A 146 10.45 16.95 22.14
N SER A 147 11.47 16.79 23.00
CA SER A 147 12.86 17.09 22.66
C SER A 147 13.31 16.24 21.46
N VAL A 148 13.85 16.89 20.42
CA VAL A 148 14.34 16.24 19.20
C VAL A 148 15.37 15.15 19.51
N THR A 149 16.18 15.37 20.55
CA THR A 149 17.19 14.43 21.02
C THR A 149 16.54 13.17 21.60
N GLU A 150 15.51 13.31 22.45
CA GLU A 150 14.76 12.16 22.99
C GLU A 150 14.00 11.40 21.91
N ALA A 151 13.47 12.10 20.90
CA ALA A 151 12.81 11.47 19.75
C ALA A 151 13.78 10.61 18.91
N ILE A 152 15.03 11.05 18.73
CA ILE A 152 16.06 10.32 18.00
C ILE A 152 16.46 9.03 18.75
N TYR A 153 16.69 9.12 20.06
CA TYR A 153 17.02 7.94 20.88
C TYR A 153 15.83 7.00 21.08
N GLY A 154 14.62 7.54 21.27
CA GLY A 154 13.37 6.79 21.36
C GLY A 154 12.99 6.07 20.05
N ALA A 155 13.45 6.58 18.91
CA ALA A 155 13.34 5.92 17.61
C ALA A 155 14.43 4.86 17.37
N GLY A 156 15.31 4.60 18.33
CA GLY A 156 16.31 3.53 18.28
C GLY A 156 17.59 3.87 17.52
N TYR A 157 17.91 5.15 17.30
CA TYR A 157 19.22 5.56 16.79
C TYR A 157 20.25 5.60 17.93
N GLU A 158 21.44 5.04 17.68
CA GLU A 158 22.56 5.04 18.65
C GLU A 158 23.27 6.40 18.74
N ALA A 159 23.18 7.22 17.69
CA ALA A 159 23.75 8.56 17.64
C ALA A 159 22.95 9.51 16.71
N PRO A 160 22.83 10.81 17.03
CA PRO A 160 22.16 11.80 16.18
C PRO A 160 22.77 11.95 14.78
N SER A 161 24.08 11.75 14.63
CA SER A 161 24.76 11.82 13.33
C SER A 161 24.23 10.77 12.34
N ARG A 162 23.94 9.56 12.79
CA ARG A 162 23.35 8.48 11.97
C ARG A 162 21.94 8.82 11.48
N PHE A 163 21.18 9.54 12.29
CA PHE A 163 19.87 10.06 11.90
C PHE A 163 20.00 11.12 10.79
N TYR A 164 20.92 12.09 10.92
CA TYR A 164 21.11 13.11 9.90
C TYR A 164 21.72 12.57 8.60
N ASP A 165 22.62 11.59 8.67
CA ASP A 165 23.19 10.93 7.49
C ASP A 165 22.14 10.11 6.72
N ASP A 166 21.24 9.42 7.42
CA ASP A 166 20.12 8.69 6.80
C ASP A 166 19.05 9.62 6.17
N MET A 167 19.02 10.87 6.60
CA MET A 167 18.14 11.93 6.09
C MET A 167 18.80 12.78 4.98
N LYS A 168 20.12 12.66 4.78
CA LYS A 168 20.90 13.41 3.80
C LYS A 168 20.58 12.90 2.39
N GLY A 169 20.13 13.77 1.49
CA GLY A 169 19.81 13.45 0.09
C GLY A 169 18.34 13.18 -0.24
N LYS A 170 17.41 13.23 0.73
CA LYS A 170 15.95 13.15 0.52
C LYS A 170 15.26 14.51 0.62
N MET A 171 15.91 15.58 0.14
CA MET A 171 15.51 16.95 0.45
C MET A 171 14.59 17.56 -0.62
N GLY A 172 13.29 17.55 -0.31
CA GLY A 172 12.30 18.50 -0.78
C GLY A 172 11.26 18.67 0.34
N MET A 173 11.24 19.85 0.98
CA MET A 173 10.51 20.26 2.21
C MET A 173 10.40 19.21 3.34
N ALA A 174 10.83 19.62 4.54
CA ALA A 174 10.83 18.77 5.72
C ALA A 174 9.39 18.39 6.16
N PRO A 175 9.15 17.14 6.62
CA PRO A 175 7.85 16.67 7.14
C PRO A 175 7.21 17.58 8.21
N SER A 176 8.02 18.41 8.89
CA SER A 176 7.58 19.37 9.90
C SER A 176 6.66 20.47 9.36
N ALA A 177 6.76 20.87 8.09
CA ALA A 177 5.90 21.93 7.54
C ALA A 177 4.44 21.47 7.36
N TRP A 178 4.21 20.20 6.97
CA TRP A 178 2.88 19.61 6.87
C TRP A 178 2.27 19.29 8.24
N ALA A 179 3.08 18.82 9.19
CA ALA A 179 2.64 18.52 10.55
C ALA A 179 2.39 19.78 11.41
N ASP A 180 3.11 20.89 11.14
CA ASP A 180 2.95 22.17 11.83
C ASP A 180 2.04 23.15 11.06
N GLY A 181 1.03 22.62 10.36
CA GLY A 181 -0.05 23.42 9.75
C GLY A 181 0.38 24.38 8.63
N GLY A 182 1.50 24.12 7.94
CA GLY A 182 2.00 24.93 6.83
C GLY A 182 2.84 26.14 7.25
N ARG A 183 3.38 26.15 8.47
CA ARG A 183 4.21 27.26 8.97
C ARG A 183 5.35 27.59 8.01
N GLY A 184 5.46 28.87 7.66
CA GLY A 184 6.51 29.38 6.78
C GLY A 184 6.32 29.02 5.30
N THR A 185 5.14 28.51 4.93
CA THR A 185 4.77 28.22 3.56
C THR A 185 3.72 29.22 3.07
N THR A 186 3.93 29.76 1.87
CA THR A 186 2.91 30.51 1.14
C THR A 186 2.16 29.53 0.25
N ILE A 187 0.83 29.53 0.34
CA ILE A 187 -0.05 28.71 -0.48
C ILE A 187 -0.90 29.64 -1.33
N HIS A 188 -0.67 29.58 -2.64
CA HIS A 188 -1.52 30.24 -3.61
C HIS A 188 -2.75 29.37 -3.86
N TRP A 189 -3.93 29.97 -3.90
CA TRP A 189 -5.17 29.23 -4.10
C TRP A 189 -6.18 30.02 -4.94
N ALA A 190 -7.12 29.30 -5.54
CA ALA A 190 -8.32 29.87 -6.14
C ALA A 190 -9.44 28.81 -6.14
N VAL A 191 -10.68 29.29 -6.23
CA VAL A 191 -11.84 28.45 -6.58
C VAL A 191 -12.20 28.74 -8.02
N ALA A 192 -12.18 27.71 -8.86
CA ALA A 192 -12.59 27.78 -10.24
C ALA A 192 -13.93 27.08 -10.43
N GLU A 193 -14.83 27.70 -11.18
CA GLU A 193 -16.05 27.05 -11.63
C GLU A 193 -15.71 26.03 -12.73
N THR A 194 -16.13 24.78 -12.52
CA THR A 194 -15.94 23.69 -13.49
C THR A 194 -17.28 23.02 -13.76
N SER A 195 -17.37 22.27 -14.84
CA SER A 195 -18.57 21.47 -15.15
C SER A 195 -18.84 20.34 -14.14
N LEU A 196 -17.91 20.05 -13.22
CA LEU A 196 -18.07 19.12 -12.10
C LEU A 196 -18.47 19.83 -10.79
N GLY A 197 -18.63 21.16 -10.83
CA GLY A 197 -18.90 22.03 -9.69
C GLY A 197 -17.69 22.91 -9.30
N PRO A 198 -17.82 23.72 -8.24
CA PRO A 198 -16.75 24.60 -7.77
C PRO A 198 -15.56 23.77 -7.27
N MET A 199 -14.38 24.04 -7.85
CA MET A 199 -13.14 23.33 -7.58
C MET A 199 -12.11 24.26 -6.96
N LEU A 200 -11.71 23.96 -5.73
CA LEU A 200 -10.55 24.58 -5.09
C LEU A 200 -9.27 23.96 -5.62
N VAL A 201 -8.33 24.80 -6.04
CA VAL A 201 -6.94 24.43 -6.30
C VAL A 201 -6.05 25.24 -5.38
N ALA A 202 -5.08 24.60 -4.73
CA ALA A 202 -4.04 25.27 -3.96
C ALA A 202 -2.67 24.68 -4.25
N ALA A 203 -1.65 25.54 -4.31
CA ALA A 203 -0.28 25.18 -4.65
C ALA A 203 0.74 25.93 -3.80
N THR A 204 1.84 25.25 -3.51
CA THR A 204 3.07 25.84 -2.97
C THR A 204 3.99 26.22 -4.13
N ASP A 205 5.18 26.71 -3.80
CA ASP A 205 6.29 26.89 -4.76
C ASP A 205 6.73 25.59 -5.46
N LYS A 206 6.34 24.42 -4.92
CA LYS A 206 6.71 23.09 -5.42
C LYS A 206 5.67 22.45 -6.30
N GLY A 207 4.42 22.90 -6.24
CA GLY A 207 3.32 22.33 -7.00
C GLY A 207 2.00 22.26 -6.24
N VAL A 208 1.02 21.59 -6.84
CA VAL A 208 -0.34 21.48 -6.31
C VAL A 208 -0.32 20.65 -5.03
N CYS A 209 -0.76 21.25 -3.92
CA CYS A 209 -0.87 20.61 -2.61
C CYS A 209 -2.33 20.28 -2.25
N ARG A 210 -3.29 20.93 -2.90
CA ARG A 210 -4.73 20.66 -2.74
C ARG A 210 -5.49 20.78 -4.06
N LEU A 211 -6.36 19.81 -4.32
CA LEU A 211 -7.42 19.91 -5.31
C LEU A 211 -8.66 19.19 -4.75
N SER A 212 -9.76 19.93 -4.60
CA SER A 212 -11.00 19.45 -3.99
C SER A 212 -12.24 20.14 -4.56
N PHE A 213 -13.37 19.43 -4.59
CA PHE A 213 -14.66 19.99 -5.01
C PHE A 213 -15.53 20.36 -3.81
N GLY A 214 -16.30 21.44 -3.92
CA GLY A 214 -17.20 21.90 -2.86
C GLY A 214 -16.49 22.39 -1.59
N GLU A 215 -15.17 22.61 -1.67
CA GLU A 215 -14.37 23.21 -0.60
C GLU A 215 -13.94 24.62 -1.04
N GLY A 216 -13.69 25.50 -0.06
CA GLY A 216 -13.21 26.86 -0.29
C GLY A 216 -12.14 27.25 0.71
N ARG A 217 -11.87 28.56 0.81
CA ARG A 217 -10.84 29.13 1.69
C ARG A 217 -10.86 28.59 3.12
N ASP A 218 -12.03 28.46 3.74
CA ASP A 218 -12.13 28.04 5.14
C ASP A 218 -11.70 26.58 5.36
N ALA A 219 -12.01 25.70 4.40
CA ALA A 219 -11.53 24.32 4.43
C ALA A 219 -10.01 24.25 4.26
N LEU A 220 -9.45 25.11 3.41
CA LEU A 220 -8.01 25.25 3.22
C LEU A 220 -7.32 25.78 4.49
N ALA A 221 -7.88 26.82 5.11
CA ALA A 221 -7.36 27.41 6.35
C ALA A 221 -7.39 26.45 7.53
N ARG A 222 -8.44 25.63 7.67
CA ARG A 222 -8.48 24.57 8.70
C ARG A 222 -7.39 23.51 8.50
N ARG A 223 -7.01 23.24 7.25
CA ARG A 223 -5.98 22.25 6.91
C ARG A 223 -4.56 22.81 7.04
N PHE A 224 -4.38 24.08 6.72
CA PHE A 224 -3.10 24.78 6.80
C PHE A 224 -3.21 26.03 7.68
N PRO A 225 -3.47 25.89 8.99
CA PRO A 225 -3.77 27.00 9.89
C PRO A 225 -2.61 27.98 10.13
N LYS A 226 -1.39 27.61 9.71
CA LYS A 226 -0.15 28.38 9.89
C LYS A 226 0.49 28.79 8.56
N ALA A 227 -0.13 28.46 7.42
CA ALA A 227 0.32 28.91 6.10
C ALA A 227 -0.18 30.32 5.79
N ALA A 228 0.59 31.05 4.99
CA ALA A 228 0.13 32.28 4.37
C ALA A 228 -0.73 31.94 3.14
N LEU A 229 -2.03 32.12 3.23
CA LEU A 229 -2.95 31.85 2.11
C LEU A 229 -3.10 33.10 1.23
N VAL A 230 -2.67 32.99 -0.02
CA VAL A 230 -2.75 34.07 -1.02
C VAL A 230 -3.69 33.63 -2.13
N GLU A 231 -4.72 34.43 -2.42
CA GLU A 231 -5.62 34.13 -3.53
C GLU A 231 -4.98 34.58 -4.85
N GLY A 232 -4.93 33.70 -5.85
CA GLY A 232 -4.36 34.00 -7.16
C GLY A 232 -2.83 34.17 -7.17
N GLY A 233 -2.34 34.95 -8.14
CA GLY A 233 -0.92 35.23 -8.39
C GLY A 233 -0.47 34.77 -9.79
N ASP A 234 0.42 35.54 -10.43
CA ASP A 234 0.76 35.35 -11.85
C ASP A 234 1.36 33.98 -12.18
N ALA A 235 2.25 33.48 -11.32
CA ALA A 235 2.82 32.15 -11.45
C ALA A 235 1.77 31.04 -11.24
N PHE A 236 0.84 31.27 -10.31
CA PHE A 236 -0.23 30.33 -10.00
C PHE A 236 -1.32 30.31 -11.08
N ALA A 237 -1.62 31.43 -11.74
CA ALA A 237 -2.65 31.54 -12.77
C ALA A 237 -2.41 30.58 -13.94
N ARG A 238 -1.15 30.42 -14.36
CA ARG A 238 -0.77 29.44 -15.41
C ARG A 238 -1.01 28.00 -14.97
N LEU A 239 -0.54 27.64 -13.77
CA LEU A 239 -0.78 26.32 -13.18
C LEU A 239 -2.28 26.02 -13.02
N LEU A 240 -3.05 27.01 -12.58
CA LEU A 240 -4.50 26.91 -12.41
C LEU A 240 -5.19 26.60 -13.75
N ALA A 241 -4.82 27.31 -14.82
CA ALA A 241 -5.37 27.06 -16.16
C ALA A 241 -5.06 25.64 -16.66
N GLU A 242 -3.84 25.14 -16.45
CA GLU A 242 -3.46 23.77 -16.79
C GLU A 242 -4.27 22.74 -16.00
N VAL A 243 -4.46 22.97 -14.70
CA VAL A 243 -5.26 22.11 -13.83
C VAL A 243 -6.72 22.08 -14.27
N ILE A 244 -7.32 23.23 -14.59
CA ILE A 244 -8.70 23.32 -15.08
C ILE A 244 -8.86 22.54 -16.38
N ALA A 245 -8.02 22.80 -17.38
CA ALA A 245 -8.07 22.11 -18.67
C ALA A 245 -7.96 20.59 -18.50
N THR A 246 -7.07 20.16 -17.60
CA THR A 246 -6.84 18.75 -17.28
C THR A 246 -8.02 18.08 -16.57
N VAL A 247 -8.71 18.80 -15.68
CA VAL A 247 -9.90 18.29 -14.98
C VAL A 247 -11.12 18.23 -15.89
N GLU A 248 -11.24 19.16 -16.83
CA GLU A 248 -12.33 19.17 -17.81
C GLU A 248 -12.19 18.06 -18.86
N ALA A 249 -10.95 17.77 -19.28
CA ALA A 249 -10.61 16.75 -20.28
C ALA A 249 -9.66 15.65 -19.74
N PRO A 250 -10.08 14.84 -18.74
CA PRO A 250 -9.20 13.87 -18.08
C PRO A 250 -8.77 12.69 -18.98
N GLY A 251 -9.45 12.48 -20.12
CA GLY A 251 -9.17 11.44 -21.11
C GLY A 251 -8.08 11.80 -22.14
N ASP A 252 -7.81 13.10 -22.33
CA ASP A 252 -6.92 13.58 -23.40
C ASP A 252 -5.47 13.76 -22.97
N ALA A 253 -5.15 13.53 -21.69
CA ALA A 253 -3.80 13.64 -21.16
C ALA A 253 -2.93 12.44 -21.61
N PRO A 254 -2.05 12.57 -22.63
CA PRO A 254 -1.37 11.43 -23.27
C PRO A 254 -0.33 10.77 -22.37
N ALA A 255 0.16 11.51 -21.36
CA ALA A 255 1.04 11.04 -20.29
C ALA A 255 0.34 11.08 -18.91
N GLY A 256 -1.00 11.21 -18.89
CA GLY A 256 -1.77 11.49 -17.69
C GLY A 256 -1.38 12.83 -17.03
N PHE A 257 -1.61 12.92 -15.72
CA PHE A 257 -1.36 14.10 -14.87
C PHE A 257 0.13 14.29 -14.52
N ALA A 258 1.05 13.84 -15.37
CA ALA A 258 2.48 13.79 -15.06
C ALA A 258 3.18 15.15 -15.14
N HIS A 259 2.68 16.06 -15.98
CA HIS A 259 3.26 17.39 -16.21
C HIS A 259 2.95 18.39 -15.09
N ILE A 260 1.85 18.18 -14.35
CA ILE A 260 1.48 19.05 -13.23
C ILE A 260 2.30 18.64 -11.99
N PRO A 261 3.13 19.54 -11.46
CA PRO A 261 3.91 19.25 -10.26
C PRO A 261 2.99 19.12 -9.04
N LEU A 262 3.23 18.09 -8.22
CA LEU A 262 2.45 17.81 -7.02
C LEU A 262 3.33 17.96 -5.79
N ASP A 263 2.84 18.69 -4.78
CA ASP A 263 3.44 18.76 -3.46
C ASP A 263 2.51 18.05 -2.47
N VAL A 264 2.54 16.72 -2.50
CA VAL A 264 1.78 15.88 -1.57
C VAL A 264 2.73 15.03 -0.74
N LYS A 265 2.40 14.85 0.53
CA LYS A 265 3.17 14.04 1.48
C LYS A 265 2.24 13.14 2.27
N GLY A 266 2.70 11.91 2.51
CA GLY A 266 1.96 10.93 3.28
C GLY A 266 2.92 9.95 3.97
N THR A 267 2.38 8.92 4.58
CA THR A 267 3.20 7.78 4.98
C THR A 267 3.79 7.10 3.73
N ALA A 268 4.88 6.36 3.88
CA ALA A 268 5.51 5.65 2.76
C ALA A 268 4.50 4.77 1.99
N PHE A 269 3.56 4.14 2.71
CA PHE A 269 2.51 3.33 2.10
C PHE A 269 1.47 4.18 1.35
N GLN A 270 1.11 5.36 1.87
CA GLN A 270 0.22 6.29 1.16
C GLN A 270 0.84 6.81 -0.13
N GLU A 271 2.12 7.21 -0.07
CA GLU A 271 2.86 7.67 -1.24
C GLU A 271 2.99 6.56 -2.29
N ALA A 272 3.25 5.32 -1.88
CA ALA A 272 3.26 4.16 -2.76
C ALA A 272 1.88 3.91 -3.40
N CYS A 273 0.79 4.02 -2.63
CA CYS A 273 -0.57 3.94 -3.17
C CYS A 273 -0.84 5.04 -4.20
N TRP A 274 -0.50 6.30 -3.89
CA TRP A 274 -0.72 7.42 -4.80
C TRP A 274 0.11 7.32 -6.08
N LYS A 275 1.35 6.80 -5.98
CA LYS A 275 2.15 6.45 -7.16
C LYS A 275 1.45 5.39 -8.01
N ALA A 276 0.90 4.35 -7.40
CA ALA A 276 0.14 3.32 -8.10
C ALA A 276 -1.15 3.87 -8.74
N LEU A 277 -1.83 4.82 -8.08
CA LEU A 277 -3.00 5.51 -8.66
C LEU A 277 -2.61 6.28 -9.92
N ARG A 278 -1.54 7.08 -9.87
CA ARG A 278 -1.08 7.87 -11.03
C ARG A 278 -0.65 7.01 -12.22
N ALA A 279 -0.31 5.75 -11.99
CA ALA A 279 0.05 4.79 -13.04
C ALA A 279 -1.16 4.15 -13.74
N ILE A 280 -2.39 4.37 -13.25
CA ILE A 280 -3.60 3.88 -13.93
C ILE A 280 -3.87 4.76 -15.16
N PRO A 281 -3.91 4.21 -16.39
CA PRO A 281 -4.23 5.00 -17.58
C PRO A 281 -5.65 5.59 -17.53
N PRO A 282 -5.93 6.70 -18.25
CA PRO A 282 -7.30 7.15 -18.47
C PRO A 282 -8.15 6.05 -19.12
N GLY A 283 -9.38 5.88 -18.65
CA GLY A 283 -10.34 4.88 -19.15
C GLY A 283 -10.18 3.50 -18.51
N ASP A 284 -9.05 3.28 -17.84
CA ASP A 284 -8.74 2.08 -17.09
C ASP A 284 -9.17 2.20 -15.63
N THR A 285 -9.55 1.07 -15.03
CA THR A 285 -9.86 1.01 -13.59
C THR A 285 -9.03 -0.06 -12.89
N ARG A 286 -8.85 0.11 -11.58
CA ARG A 286 -8.23 -0.88 -10.69
C ARG A 286 -9.07 -1.10 -9.44
N THR A 287 -8.91 -2.25 -8.81
CA THR A 287 -9.51 -2.54 -7.50
C THR A 287 -8.59 -2.09 -6.37
N TYR A 288 -9.15 -1.85 -5.17
CA TYR A 288 -8.35 -1.57 -3.98
C TYR A 288 -7.30 -2.64 -3.69
N ALA A 289 -7.58 -3.91 -4.01
CA ALA A 289 -6.62 -5.01 -3.87
C ALA A 289 -5.45 -4.88 -4.85
N GLN A 290 -5.71 -4.50 -6.10
CA GLN A 290 -4.65 -4.24 -7.08
C GLN A 290 -3.79 -3.04 -6.68
N ILE A 291 -4.38 -1.99 -6.09
CA ILE A 291 -3.61 -0.85 -5.54
C ILE A 291 -2.74 -1.29 -4.37
N ALA A 292 -3.27 -2.08 -3.43
CA ALA A 292 -2.49 -2.59 -2.31
C ALA A 292 -1.30 -3.45 -2.78
N ALA A 293 -1.53 -4.32 -3.77
CA ALA A 293 -0.47 -5.13 -4.37
C ALA A 293 0.58 -4.27 -5.10
N ALA A 294 0.16 -3.29 -5.90
CA ALA A 294 1.06 -2.36 -6.58
C ALA A 294 1.86 -1.47 -5.63
N ALA A 295 1.29 -1.16 -4.46
CA ALA A 295 1.95 -0.44 -3.37
C ALA A 295 2.90 -1.33 -2.54
N GLY A 296 3.05 -2.61 -2.89
CA GLY A 296 3.99 -3.54 -2.25
C GLY A 296 3.43 -4.32 -1.06
N ASN A 297 2.12 -4.22 -0.76
CA ASN A 297 1.49 -4.99 0.31
C ASN A 297 0.09 -5.48 -0.10
N PRO A 298 -0.02 -6.65 -0.77
CA PRO A 298 -1.30 -7.19 -1.24
C PRO A 298 -2.37 -7.38 -0.14
N ALA A 299 -1.96 -7.62 1.10
CA ALA A 299 -2.88 -7.80 2.23
C ALA A 299 -3.47 -6.47 2.74
N ALA A 300 -2.87 -5.33 2.40
CA ALA A 300 -3.22 -4.01 2.92
C ALA A 300 -4.40 -3.33 2.18
N VAL A 301 -5.41 -4.10 1.75
CA VAL A 301 -6.54 -3.59 0.94
C VAL A 301 -7.31 -2.46 1.64
N ARG A 302 -7.58 -2.59 2.95
CA ARG A 302 -8.27 -1.54 3.74
C ARG A 302 -7.43 -0.27 3.88
N ALA A 303 -6.12 -0.43 4.04
CA ALA A 303 -5.20 0.70 4.11
C ALA A 303 -5.09 1.42 2.75
N ALA A 304 -5.09 0.67 1.63
CA ALA A 304 -5.14 1.25 0.29
C ALA A 304 -6.44 2.03 0.05
N GLY A 305 -7.59 1.51 0.52
CA GLY A 305 -8.86 2.26 0.52
C GLY A 305 -8.79 3.56 1.32
N SER A 306 -8.14 3.53 2.49
CA SER A 306 -7.93 4.72 3.33
C SER A 306 -6.98 5.73 2.68
N ALA A 307 -5.91 5.27 2.03
CA ALA A 307 -4.99 6.12 1.27
C ALA A 307 -5.66 6.78 0.06
N ASN A 308 -6.55 6.04 -0.63
CA ASN A 308 -7.37 6.55 -1.72
C ASN A 308 -8.34 7.65 -1.24
N ALA A 309 -8.94 7.46 -0.07
CA ALA A 309 -9.87 8.45 0.52
C ALA A 309 -9.15 9.71 1.03
N ARG A 310 -7.90 9.59 1.45
CA ARG A 310 -7.04 10.69 1.93
C ARG A 310 -6.27 11.39 0.81
N ASN A 311 -6.66 11.18 -0.45
CA ASN A 311 -6.07 11.92 -1.55
C ASN A 311 -6.41 13.42 -1.44
N ASN A 312 -5.36 14.24 -1.32
CA ASN A 312 -5.50 15.70 -1.21
C ASN A 312 -5.59 16.42 -2.56
N VAL A 313 -5.24 15.76 -3.67
CA VAL A 313 -5.25 16.35 -5.02
C VAL A 313 -6.12 15.48 -5.93
N ALA A 314 -7.44 15.66 -5.81
CA ALA A 314 -8.41 14.90 -6.59
C ALA A 314 -8.13 15.04 -8.09
N VAL A 315 -8.53 14.04 -8.89
CA VAL A 315 -8.28 13.94 -10.34
C VAL A 315 -6.79 13.76 -10.68
N LEU A 316 -5.90 14.68 -10.26
CA LEU A 316 -4.45 14.63 -10.52
C LEU A 316 -3.77 13.39 -9.93
N ILE A 317 -4.21 12.98 -8.74
CA ILE A 317 -4.08 11.60 -8.27
C ILE A 317 -5.44 10.95 -8.52
N PRO A 318 -5.56 10.02 -9.49
CA PRO A 318 -6.86 9.59 -9.99
C PRO A 318 -7.53 8.53 -9.10
N CYS A 319 -7.88 8.94 -7.88
CA CYS A 319 -8.57 8.08 -6.91
C CYS A 319 -10.00 7.68 -7.35
N HIS A 320 -10.56 8.35 -8.38
CA HIS A 320 -11.81 7.99 -9.04
C HIS A 320 -11.69 6.74 -9.93
N ARG A 321 -10.48 6.40 -10.41
CA ARG A 321 -10.22 5.17 -11.20
C ARG A 321 -10.20 3.89 -10.36
N VAL A 322 -10.33 4.00 -9.03
CA VAL A 322 -10.41 2.84 -8.13
C VAL A 322 -11.85 2.47 -7.83
N ILE A 323 -12.20 1.22 -8.11
CA ILE A 323 -13.54 0.66 -7.92
C ILE A 323 -13.49 -0.56 -6.98
N ARG A 324 -14.66 -1.01 -6.52
CA ARG A 324 -14.75 -2.24 -5.72
C ARG A 324 -14.57 -3.45 -6.61
N THR A 325 -14.15 -4.56 -6.01
CA THR A 325 -14.21 -5.87 -6.68
C THR A 325 -15.64 -6.14 -7.13
N GLY A 326 -15.82 -6.64 -8.35
CA GLY A 326 -17.14 -6.85 -8.97
C GLY A 326 -17.69 -5.65 -9.76
N GLY A 327 -16.90 -4.60 -9.99
CA GLY A 327 -17.24 -3.51 -10.92
C GLY A 327 -18.05 -2.35 -10.32
N ASN A 328 -18.58 -2.52 -9.11
CA ASN A 328 -19.36 -1.49 -8.43
C ASN A 328 -18.49 -0.29 -8.01
N LEU A 329 -19.05 0.91 -8.09
CA LEU A 329 -18.39 2.11 -7.60
C LEU A 329 -18.20 2.03 -6.08
N GLY A 330 -16.95 2.21 -5.65
CA GLY A 330 -16.64 2.52 -4.26
C GLY A 330 -16.93 3.99 -3.94
N GLY A 331 -16.94 4.33 -2.65
CA GLY A 331 -17.10 5.70 -2.19
C GLY A 331 -16.08 6.67 -2.79
N TYR A 332 -16.46 7.93 -2.85
CA TYR A 332 -15.63 9.03 -3.34
C TYR A 332 -15.83 10.25 -2.43
N ALA A 333 -14.73 10.90 -2.05
CA ALA A 333 -14.75 12.00 -1.08
C ALA A 333 -15.65 13.17 -1.54
N TYR A 334 -15.83 13.33 -2.85
CA TYR A 334 -16.59 14.42 -3.45
C TYR A 334 -17.91 13.96 -4.09
N GLY A 335 -18.41 12.79 -3.70
CA GLY A 335 -19.69 12.26 -4.18
C GLY A 335 -19.59 11.36 -5.42
N LEU A 336 -20.56 10.45 -5.56
CA LEU A 336 -20.53 9.46 -6.64
C LEU A 336 -20.83 10.05 -8.02
N ASP A 337 -21.51 11.20 -8.08
CA ASP A 337 -21.84 11.87 -9.35
C ASP A 337 -20.59 12.36 -10.07
N ILE A 338 -19.69 13.06 -9.34
CA ILE A 338 -18.38 13.50 -9.87
C ILE A 338 -17.56 12.30 -10.32
N LYS A 339 -17.50 11.23 -9.52
CA LYS A 339 -16.76 10.01 -9.88
C LYS A 339 -17.28 9.36 -11.16
N ARG A 340 -18.61 9.28 -11.34
CA ARG A 340 -19.23 8.72 -12.55
C ARG A 340 -18.92 9.57 -13.77
N GLU A 341 -19.05 10.88 -13.65
CA GLU A 341 -18.81 11.78 -14.77
C GLU A 341 -17.33 11.78 -15.20
N LEU A 342 -16.38 11.77 -14.25
CA LEU A 342 -14.95 11.63 -14.55
C LEU A 342 -14.65 10.33 -15.31
N LEU A 343 -15.16 9.18 -14.83
CA LEU A 343 -14.96 7.90 -15.51
C LEU A 343 -15.55 7.92 -16.93
N LYS A 344 -16.76 8.47 -17.09
CA LYS A 344 -17.43 8.60 -18.39
C LYS A 344 -16.63 9.44 -19.38
N ARG A 345 -16.05 10.56 -18.94
CA ARG A 345 -15.19 11.42 -19.78
C ARG A 345 -13.91 10.72 -20.23
N GLU A 346 -13.38 9.83 -19.42
CA GLU A 346 -12.21 9.04 -19.78
C GLU A 346 -12.53 7.87 -20.74
N THR A 347 -13.79 7.40 -20.78
CA THR A 347 -14.23 6.31 -21.67
C THR A 347 -14.76 6.79 -23.02
N LYS A 348 -15.22 8.04 -23.14
CA LYS A 348 -15.69 8.59 -24.41
C LYS A 348 -14.50 8.78 -25.38
N ARG A 349 -14.33 7.82 -26.29
CA ARG A 349 -13.69 7.98 -27.60
C ARG A 349 -14.59 7.41 -28.68
#